data_AF-A0A085VXI0-F1
#
_entry.id   AF-A0A085VXI0-F1
#
_cell.length_a   1.000
_cell.length_b   1.000
_cell.length_c   1.000
_cell.angle_alpha   90.00
_cell.angle_beta   90.00
_cell.angle_gamma   90.00
#
_symmetry.space_group_name_H-M   'P 1'
#
loop_
_entity.id
_entity.type
_entity.pdbx_description
1 polymer ?
#
loop_
_entity_poly.entity_id
_entity_poly.type
_entity_poly.pdbx_seq_one_letter_code
_entity_poly.pdbx_strand_id
1 'polypeptide(L)'
;MADRDDLRLNELQRYRKMSNRLALEVHSHCEVPAGCGGVVLRWRRPGAPIGISVSSYVAGTSQGPFLDGKRLDEQRMTVEPGEHVLSFIVDNPGDAGFLLVTAYLRPAISTARRGQARSQADGQWHAATREPPEGWQLPTFDSPDFVPLVEKPVPDPHGNERWRWQHLQRDAKGLGLPVKAARAWVRWRFRVDMEGFS
;
A
#
# COMPACT_ATOMS: atom_id res chain seq x y z
N MET A 1 -52.59 -19.24 12.06
CA MET A 1 -51.86 -17.97 12.20
C MET A 1 -50.58 -18.32 12.95
N ALA A 2 -49.46 -18.42 12.23
CA ALA A 2 -48.16 -18.66 12.85
C ALA A 2 -47.79 -17.41 13.65
N ASP A 3 -47.44 -17.62 14.92
CA ASP A 3 -47.16 -16.57 15.87
C ASP A 3 -45.95 -15.75 15.41
N ARG A 4 -46.09 -14.43 15.45
CA ARG A 4 -45.10 -13.48 14.93
C ARG A 4 -43.83 -13.45 15.81
N ASP A 5 -43.87 -14.11 16.96
CA ASP A 5 -42.76 -14.24 17.92
C ASP A 5 -41.79 -15.41 17.64
N ASP A 6 -42.14 -16.39 16.78
CA ASP A 6 -41.25 -17.53 16.47
C ASP A 6 -40.08 -17.16 15.53
N LEU A 7 -40.05 -15.94 14.99
CA LEU A 7 -39.01 -15.47 14.05
C LEU A 7 -37.96 -14.55 14.70
N ARG A 8 -37.88 -14.50 16.04
CA ARG A 8 -36.85 -13.76 16.78
C ARG A 8 -35.50 -14.49 16.91
N LEU A 9 -35.35 -15.64 16.26
CA LEU A 9 -34.15 -16.49 16.37
C LEU A 9 -32.91 -15.98 15.60
N ASN A 10 -33.03 -14.90 14.83
CA ASN A 10 -31.93 -14.35 14.01
C ASN A 10 -31.63 -12.87 14.27
N GLU A 11 -31.91 -12.37 15.48
CA GLU A 11 -31.38 -11.05 15.87
C GLU A 11 -29.87 -11.15 16.10
N LEU A 12 -29.09 -10.80 15.07
CA LEU A 12 -27.63 -10.72 15.03
C LEU A 12 -27.00 -9.83 16.13
N GLN A 13 -27.81 -9.14 16.95
CA GLN A 13 -27.35 -8.33 18.06
C GLN A 13 -26.59 -9.13 19.14
N ARG A 14 -26.81 -10.46 19.23
CA ARG A 14 -26.18 -11.32 20.26
C ARG A 14 -24.70 -11.65 19.98
N TYR A 15 -24.19 -11.41 18.77
CA TYR A 15 -22.82 -11.78 18.38
C TYR A 15 -21.88 -10.59 18.19
N ARG A 16 -22.11 -9.48 18.91
CA ARG A 16 -21.16 -8.36 18.92
C ARG A 16 -19.99 -8.66 19.86
N LYS A 17 -18.96 -9.33 19.35
CA LYS A 17 -17.67 -9.45 20.05
C LYS A 17 -16.86 -8.17 19.80
N MET A 18 -16.58 -7.42 20.85
CA MET A 18 -15.64 -6.28 20.82
C MET A 18 -14.51 -6.56 21.80
N SER A 19 -13.30 -6.21 21.41
CA SER A 19 -12.12 -6.27 22.27
C SER A 19 -11.34 -4.99 22.12
N ASN A 20 -11.03 -4.32 23.24
CA ASN A 20 -10.11 -3.17 23.24
C ASN A 20 -8.64 -3.61 23.12
N ARG A 21 -8.39 -4.92 23.15
CA ARG A 21 -7.04 -5.52 23.13
C ARG A 21 -6.72 -6.25 21.86
N LEU A 22 -7.67 -6.41 20.93
CA LEU A 22 -7.48 -7.19 19.71
C LEU A 22 -8.14 -6.46 18.55
N ALA A 23 -7.53 -6.51 17.37
CA ALA A 23 -8.17 -6.01 16.15
C ALA A 23 -8.79 -7.16 15.37
N LEU A 24 -9.88 -6.85 14.68
CA LEU A 24 -10.59 -7.79 13.84
C LEU A 24 -10.13 -7.63 12.39
N GLU A 25 -9.85 -8.74 11.71
CA GLU A 25 -9.37 -8.75 10.32
C GLU A 25 -10.09 -9.82 9.50
N VAL A 26 -10.30 -9.51 8.22
CA VAL A 26 -10.93 -10.41 7.24
C VAL A 26 -9.88 -11.39 6.74
N HIS A 27 -9.81 -12.55 7.36
CA HIS A 27 -8.78 -13.55 7.08
C HIS A 27 -8.98 -14.24 5.73
N SER A 28 -10.21 -14.66 5.43
CA SER A 28 -10.54 -15.35 4.18
C SER A 28 -12.03 -15.19 3.85
N HIS A 29 -12.40 -15.65 2.66
CA HIS A 29 -13.79 -15.78 2.23
C HIS A 29 -14.06 -17.26 2.00
N CYS A 30 -15.21 -17.74 2.47
CA CYS A 30 -15.68 -19.07 2.11
C CYS A 30 -16.82 -18.91 1.11
N GLU A 31 -16.66 -19.52 -0.06
CA GLU A 31 -17.76 -19.74 -0.98
C GLU A 31 -18.33 -21.12 -0.66
N VAL A 32 -19.53 -21.14 -0.09
CA VAL A 32 -20.23 -22.41 0.17
C VAL A 32 -20.95 -22.80 -1.13
N PRO A 33 -20.97 -24.07 -1.55
CA PRO A 33 -21.54 -24.51 -2.83
C PRO A 33 -22.99 -24.09 -3.12
N ALA A 34 -23.73 -23.60 -2.11
CA ALA A 34 -25.08 -23.06 -2.23
C ALA A 34 -25.15 -21.55 -2.53
N GLY A 35 -24.02 -20.88 -2.84
CA GLY A 35 -23.97 -19.46 -3.21
C GLY A 35 -24.06 -18.47 -2.04
N CYS A 36 -23.99 -18.94 -0.80
CA CYS A 36 -23.86 -18.08 0.38
C CYS A 36 -22.38 -17.80 0.63
N GLY A 37 -21.89 -16.63 0.23
CA GLY A 37 -20.55 -16.16 0.56
C GLY A 37 -20.45 -15.75 2.02
N GLY A 38 -19.53 -16.35 2.77
CA GLY A 38 -19.21 -15.98 4.16
C GLY A 38 -17.83 -15.36 4.28
N VAL A 39 -17.62 -14.53 5.31
CA VAL A 39 -16.31 -13.96 5.64
C VAL A 39 -15.77 -14.62 6.90
N VAL A 40 -14.51 -15.05 6.87
CA VAL A 40 -13.81 -15.55 8.06
C VAL A 40 -13.10 -14.38 8.72
N LEU A 41 -13.53 -14.05 9.92
CA LEU A 41 -12.92 -13.00 10.74
C LEU A 41 -11.97 -13.62 11.74
N ARG A 42 -10.78 -13.04 11.93
CA ARG A 42 -9.84 -13.44 12.99
C ARG A 42 -9.50 -12.25 13.89
N TRP A 43 -9.26 -12.54 15.17
CA TRP A 43 -8.76 -11.57 16.12
C TRP A 43 -7.24 -11.57 16.12
N ARG A 44 -6.65 -10.38 16.17
CA ARG A 44 -5.21 -10.16 16.12
C ARG A 44 -4.70 -9.41 17.32
N ARG A 45 -3.53 -9.80 17.80
CA ARG A 45 -2.80 -9.07 18.83
C ARG A 45 -2.28 -7.74 18.28
N PRO A 46 -2.45 -6.61 19.00
CA PRO A 46 -1.74 -5.37 18.73
C PRO A 46 -0.24 -5.62 18.68
N GLY A 47 0.45 -4.96 17.75
CA GLY A 47 1.89 -5.19 17.56
C GLY A 47 2.24 -6.42 16.73
N ALA A 48 1.28 -7.29 16.36
CA ALA A 48 1.58 -8.37 15.44
C ALA A 48 1.94 -7.81 14.04
N PRO A 49 2.61 -8.59 13.17
CA PRO A 49 3.02 -8.13 11.84
C PRO A 49 1.84 -7.94 10.87
N ILE A 50 1.79 -6.81 10.16
CA ILE A 50 0.75 -6.38 9.20
C ILE A 50 1.15 -6.81 7.79
N GLY A 51 0.30 -7.58 7.10
CA GLY A 51 0.52 -7.85 5.69
C GLY A 51 0.13 -6.65 4.83
N ILE A 52 0.97 -6.32 3.86
CA ILE A 52 0.74 -5.28 2.87
C ILE A 52 0.93 -5.85 1.46
N SER A 53 0.14 -5.37 0.52
CA SER A 53 0.29 -5.68 -0.90
C SER A 53 0.53 -4.38 -1.65
N VAL A 54 1.61 -4.32 -2.42
CA VAL A 54 1.98 -3.13 -3.20
C VAL A 54 1.87 -3.46 -4.68
N SER A 55 1.18 -2.59 -5.41
CA SER A 55 1.15 -2.59 -6.87
C SER A 55 1.73 -1.27 -7.35
N SER A 56 2.71 -1.35 -8.25
CA SER A 56 3.41 -0.17 -8.75
C SER A 56 3.64 -0.26 -10.25
N TYR A 57 3.57 0.87 -10.91
CA TYR A 57 4.06 1.07 -12.26
C TYR A 57 5.16 2.13 -12.20
N VAL A 58 6.31 1.79 -12.77
CA VAL A 58 7.45 2.69 -12.91
C VAL A 58 7.83 2.73 -14.39
N ALA A 59 7.80 3.91 -15.00
CA ALA A 59 8.21 4.09 -16.38
C ALA A 59 9.74 4.01 -16.49
N GLY A 60 10.23 3.24 -17.47
CA GLY A 60 11.67 3.05 -17.72
C GLY A 60 12.27 1.88 -16.96
N THR A 61 13.60 1.78 -17.01
CA THR A 61 14.36 0.76 -16.28
C THR A 61 14.45 1.16 -14.82
N SER A 62 14.12 0.22 -13.92
CA SER A 62 14.21 0.45 -12.49
C SER A 62 14.88 -0.72 -11.76
N GLN A 63 15.51 -0.42 -10.63
CA GLN A 63 16.05 -1.38 -9.69
C GLN A 63 15.22 -1.35 -8.40
N GLY A 64 14.76 -2.53 -7.96
CA GLY A 64 13.85 -2.68 -6.83
C GLY A 64 12.52 -3.34 -7.22
N PRO A 65 11.45 -3.19 -6.43
CA PRO A 65 11.38 -2.35 -5.21
C PRO A 65 12.10 -2.96 -4.01
N PHE A 66 12.44 -2.11 -3.04
CA PHE A 66 13.02 -2.46 -1.75
C PHE A 66 12.13 -1.93 -0.62
N LEU A 67 11.97 -2.70 0.45
CA LEU A 67 11.31 -2.29 1.67
C LEU A 67 12.33 -2.33 2.81
N ASP A 68 12.56 -1.19 3.45
CA ASP A 68 13.51 -1.05 4.57
C ASP A 68 14.89 -1.64 4.26
N GLY A 69 15.40 -1.38 3.05
CA GLY A 69 16.69 -1.90 2.59
C GLY A 69 16.67 -3.33 2.01
N LYS A 70 15.55 -4.05 2.12
CA LYS A 70 15.44 -5.44 1.65
C LYS A 70 14.72 -5.50 0.31
N ARG A 71 15.29 -6.23 -0.65
CA ARG A 71 14.66 -6.45 -1.95
C ARG A 71 13.33 -7.16 -1.75
N LEU A 72 12.29 -6.68 -2.44
CA LEU A 72 11.00 -7.34 -2.50
C LEU A 72 10.98 -8.29 -3.71
N ASP A 73 11.00 -9.58 -3.43
CA ASP A 73 10.82 -10.62 -4.46
C ASP A 73 9.32 -10.87 -4.75
N GLU A 74 8.46 -10.48 -3.81
CA GLU A 74 7.01 -10.67 -3.88
C GLU A 74 6.25 -9.35 -3.68
N GLN A 75 5.08 -9.24 -4.31
CA GLN A 75 4.19 -8.08 -4.15
C GLN A 75 3.47 -8.04 -2.80
N ARG A 76 3.46 -9.16 -2.07
CA ARG A 76 2.86 -9.31 -0.75
C ARG A 76 3.98 -9.47 0.26
N MET A 77 3.93 -8.69 1.32
CA MET A 77 4.94 -8.72 2.37
C MET A 77 4.27 -8.51 3.71
N THR A 78 5.00 -8.79 4.78
CA THR A 78 4.53 -8.55 6.14
C THR A 78 5.53 -7.67 6.86
N VAL A 79 5.03 -6.66 7.56
CA VAL A 79 5.82 -5.63 8.22
C VAL A 79 5.39 -5.46 9.66
N GLU A 80 6.32 -5.13 10.55
CA GLU A 80 5.95 -4.77 11.92
C GLU A 80 5.16 -3.46 11.92
N PRO A 81 4.25 -3.18 12.87
CA PRO A 81 3.64 -1.86 12.97
C PRO A 81 4.70 -0.79 13.23
N GLY A 82 4.72 0.28 12.45
CA GLY A 82 5.77 1.29 12.54
C GLY A 82 5.98 2.10 11.27
N GLU A 83 7.13 2.77 11.20
CA GLU A 83 7.58 3.51 10.03
C GLU A 83 8.34 2.59 9.07
N HIS A 84 8.07 2.75 7.79
CA HIS A 84 8.67 1.98 6.71
C HIS A 84 9.04 2.88 5.54
N VAL A 85 9.95 2.37 4.71
CA VAL A 85 10.39 3.02 3.49
C VAL A 85 10.31 2.03 2.34
N LEU A 86 9.42 2.32 1.38
CA LEU A 86 9.47 1.70 0.06
C LEU A 86 10.43 2.51 -0.81
N SER A 87 11.37 1.86 -1.47
CA SER A 87 12.38 2.54 -2.28
C SER A 87 12.71 1.79 -3.56
N PHE A 88 13.21 2.51 -4.55
CA PHE A 88 13.69 1.98 -5.82
C PHE A 88 14.54 3.03 -6.54
N ILE A 89 15.28 2.59 -7.55
CA ILE A 89 16.13 3.45 -8.39
C ILE A 89 15.52 3.46 -9.80
N VAL A 90 15.42 4.62 -10.42
CA VAL A 90 14.91 4.78 -11.78
C VAL A 90 15.99 5.38 -12.67
N ASP A 91 16.28 4.73 -13.79
CA ASP A 91 17.19 5.22 -14.81
C ASP A 91 16.39 6.02 -15.86
N ASN A 92 16.89 7.20 -16.20
CA ASN A 92 16.30 8.13 -17.17
C ASN A 92 14.78 8.39 -16.94
N PRO A 93 14.36 8.90 -15.76
CA PRO A 93 12.95 9.16 -15.44
C PRO A 93 12.24 10.16 -16.38
N GLY A 94 12.99 10.93 -17.18
CA GLY A 94 12.43 11.88 -18.15
C GLY A 94 11.81 13.12 -17.50
N ASP A 95 11.00 13.84 -18.28
CA ASP A 95 10.36 15.10 -17.87
C ASP A 95 8.89 14.91 -17.43
N ALA A 96 8.30 13.75 -17.74
CA ALA A 96 6.93 13.39 -17.39
C ALA A 96 6.82 12.73 -16.01
N GLY A 97 5.61 12.32 -15.63
CA GLY A 97 5.42 11.42 -14.50
C GLY A 97 5.93 10.03 -14.86
N PHE A 98 6.59 9.36 -13.93
CA PHE A 98 7.13 8.02 -14.12
C PHE A 98 6.60 7.02 -13.09
N LEU A 99 5.79 7.43 -12.12
CA LEU A 99 5.42 6.60 -10.98
C LEU A 99 3.92 6.60 -10.71
N LEU A 100 3.36 5.41 -10.55
CA LEU A 100 2.03 5.16 -9.97
C LEU A 100 2.14 4.04 -8.94
N VAL A 101 1.59 4.23 -7.75
CA VAL A 101 1.62 3.21 -6.68
C VAL A 101 0.30 3.14 -5.96
N THR A 102 -0.15 1.92 -5.66
CA THR A 102 -1.18 1.65 -4.66
C THR A 102 -0.68 0.59 -3.68
N ALA A 103 -1.01 0.76 -2.41
CA ALA A 103 -0.72 -0.20 -1.35
C ALA A 103 -1.99 -0.52 -0.57
N TYR A 104 -2.18 -1.77 -0.17
CA TYR A 104 -3.36 -2.26 0.54
C TYR A 104 -2.94 -3.12 1.74
N LEU A 105 -3.73 -3.05 2.81
CA LEU A 105 -3.61 -4.02 3.91
C LEU A 105 -4.15 -5.39 3.48
N ARG A 106 -3.41 -6.46 3.79
CA ARG A 106 -3.76 -7.85 3.47
C ARG A 106 -3.38 -8.79 4.63
N PRO A 107 -4.33 -9.49 5.28
CA PRO A 107 -5.78 -9.31 5.16
C PRO A 107 -6.21 -7.89 5.53
N ALA A 108 -7.41 -7.51 5.08
CA ALA A 108 -7.98 -6.22 5.46
C ALA A 108 -8.27 -6.20 6.96
N ILE A 109 -7.77 -5.17 7.65
CA ILE A 109 -8.14 -4.89 9.04
C ILE A 109 -9.48 -4.16 8.99
N SER A 110 -10.54 -4.76 9.54
CA SER A 110 -11.90 -4.24 9.37
C SER A 110 -12.13 -2.89 10.07
N THR A 111 -11.28 -2.58 11.05
CA THR A 111 -11.30 -1.30 11.78
C THR A 111 -10.38 -0.24 11.17
N ALA A 112 -9.54 -0.57 10.20
CA ALA A 112 -8.58 0.39 9.64
C ALA A 112 -9.32 1.47 8.85
N ARG A 113 -9.12 2.74 9.25
CA ARG A 113 -9.67 3.90 8.54
C ARG A 113 -8.96 4.14 7.22
N ARG A 114 -7.69 3.78 7.14
CA ARG A 114 -6.81 3.99 5.98
C ARG A 114 -6.25 2.67 5.49
N GLY A 115 -7.13 1.76 5.07
CA GLY A 115 -6.75 0.44 4.55
C GLY A 115 -5.99 0.45 3.21
N GLN A 116 -5.86 1.62 2.59
CA GLN A 116 -5.21 1.81 1.30
C GLN A 116 -4.39 3.10 1.31
N ALA A 117 -3.23 3.07 0.68
CA ALA A 117 -2.45 4.23 0.30
C ALA A 117 -2.21 4.27 -1.21
N ARG A 118 -1.97 5.47 -1.74
CA ARG A 118 -1.81 5.73 -3.18
C ARG A 118 -0.76 6.81 -3.40
N SER A 119 -0.06 6.76 -4.53
CA SER A 119 0.86 7.84 -4.90
C SER A 119 0.09 9.13 -5.12
N GLN A 120 0.56 10.21 -4.48
CA GLN A 120 0.04 11.57 -4.57
C GLN A 120 1.13 12.56 -4.11
N ALA A 121 1.03 13.81 -4.50
CA ALA A 121 2.01 14.85 -4.17
C ALA A 121 1.76 15.43 -2.77
N ASP A 122 1.77 14.56 -1.74
CA ASP A 122 1.51 14.89 -0.33
C ASP A 122 2.79 15.09 0.49
N GLY A 123 3.95 15.07 -0.17
CA GLY A 123 5.25 15.17 0.48
C GLY A 123 5.71 13.87 1.16
N GLN A 124 5.06 12.73 0.96
CA GLN A 124 5.59 11.44 1.44
C GLN A 124 6.58 10.80 0.46
N TRP A 125 6.46 11.16 -0.81
CA TRP A 125 7.32 10.72 -1.89
C TRP A 125 8.44 11.71 -2.13
N HIS A 126 9.68 11.23 -2.02
CA HIS A 126 10.86 12.03 -2.29
C HIS A 126 11.83 11.30 -3.22
N ALA A 127 12.69 12.06 -3.88
CA ALA A 127 13.80 11.51 -4.64
C ALA A 127 15.06 12.36 -4.51
N ALA A 128 16.21 11.70 -4.56
CA ALA A 128 17.49 12.32 -4.82
C ALA A 128 17.89 12.10 -6.28
N THR A 129 18.58 13.07 -6.89
CA THR A 129 19.13 12.97 -8.26
C THR A 129 20.64 12.71 -8.28
N ARG A 130 21.25 12.69 -7.10
CA ARG A 130 22.62 12.25 -6.84
C ARG A 130 22.58 10.99 -6.00
N GLU A 131 23.61 10.17 -6.11
CA GLU A 131 23.70 8.95 -5.32
C GLU A 131 23.70 9.28 -3.82
N PRO A 132 22.71 8.79 -3.06
CA PRO A 132 22.64 9.04 -1.63
C PRO A 132 23.62 8.14 -0.86
N PRO A 133 24.01 8.52 0.37
CA PRO A 133 24.80 7.68 1.26
C PRO A 133 24.17 6.30 1.53
N GLU A 134 24.98 5.41 2.08
CA GLU A 134 24.50 4.12 2.58
C GLU A 134 23.36 4.30 3.60
N GLY A 135 22.41 3.36 3.61
CA GLY A 135 21.29 3.38 4.54
C GLY A 135 20.11 4.25 4.10
N TRP A 136 20.16 4.90 2.93
CA TRP A 136 19.06 5.75 2.42
C TRP A 136 17.69 5.07 2.30
N GLN A 137 17.69 3.74 2.22
CA GLN A 137 16.49 2.90 2.15
C GLN A 137 15.88 2.59 3.54
N LEU A 138 16.50 3.04 4.64
CA LEU A 138 16.05 2.78 6.00
C LEU A 138 15.13 3.90 6.52
N PRO A 139 14.15 3.60 7.38
CA PRO A 139 13.27 4.61 7.99
C PRO A 139 14.01 5.70 8.77
N THR A 140 15.12 5.34 9.42
CA THR A 140 15.93 6.26 10.24
C THR A 140 16.80 7.22 9.43
N PHE A 141 16.90 7.03 8.12
CA PHE A 141 17.69 7.90 7.27
C PHE A 141 16.96 9.22 7.01
N ASP A 142 17.61 10.32 7.40
CA ASP A 142 17.18 11.68 7.13
C ASP A 142 18.25 12.38 6.28
N SER A 143 17.82 12.99 5.18
CA SER A 143 18.73 13.75 4.31
C SER A 143 17.98 14.86 3.58
N PRO A 144 18.53 16.09 3.61
CA PRO A 144 17.94 17.22 2.90
C PRO A 144 18.07 17.11 1.37
N ASP A 145 18.88 16.19 0.84
CA ASP A 145 19.07 16.02 -0.61
C ASP A 145 17.86 15.37 -1.31
N PHE A 146 16.94 14.79 -0.53
CA PHE A 146 15.71 14.21 -1.05
C PHE A 146 14.67 15.30 -1.23
N VAL A 147 14.36 15.62 -2.49
CA VAL A 147 13.33 16.60 -2.84
C VAL A 147 11.98 15.92 -3.04
N PRO A 148 10.85 16.55 -2.64
CA PRO A 148 9.53 16.00 -2.88
C PRO A 148 9.27 15.75 -4.36
N LEU A 149 8.65 14.62 -4.68
CA LEU A 149 8.10 14.39 -6.02
C LEU A 149 6.88 15.27 -6.25
N VAL A 150 6.64 15.65 -7.50
CA VAL A 150 5.52 16.49 -7.91
C VAL A 150 4.54 15.70 -8.76
N GLU A 151 3.27 16.10 -8.72
CA GLU A 151 2.25 15.50 -9.59
C GLU A 151 2.58 15.80 -11.06
N LYS A 152 2.69 14.74 -11.86
CA LYS A 152 2.92 14.83 -13.30
C LYS A 152 2.14 13.73 -14.02
N PRO A 153 1.58 14.00 -15.21
CA PRO A 153 0.95 12.96 -16.02
C PRO A 153 1.94 11.85 -16.34
N VAL A 154 1.54 10.60 -16.10
CA VAL A 154 2.33 9.42 -16.46
C VAL A 154 1.88 8.95 -17.85
N PRO A 155 2.76 8.98 -18.88
CA PRO A 155 2.39 8.59 -20.24
C PRO A 155 1.85 7.16 -20.33
N ASP A 156 0.98 6.89 -21.30
CA ASP A 156 0.48 5.54 -21.60
C ASP A 156 1.65 4.65 -22.07
N PRO A 157 1.98 3.56 -21.36
CA PRO A 157 3.04 2.67 -21.79
C PRO A 157 2.63 1.86 -23.02
N HIS A 158 3.59 1.62 -23.89
CA HIS A 158 3.45 0.61 -24.93
C HIS A 158 3.58 -0.81 -24.33
N GLY A 159 2.79 -1.76 -24.82
CA GLY A 159 2.93 -3.18 -24.52
C GLY A 159 2.23 -3.67 -23.25
N ASN A 160 2.83 -4.67 -22.60
CA ASN A 160 2.18 -5.52 -21.59
C ASN A 160 1.93 -4.84 -20.24
N GLU A 161 2.52 -3.66 -19.98
CA GLU A 161 2.31 -2.91 -18.73
C GLU A 161 1.07 -2.00 -18.79
N ARG A 162 0.42 -1.88 -19.95
CA ARG A 162 -0.73 -0.99 -20.15
C ARG A 162 -1.90 -1.28 -19.22
N TRP A 163 -2.23 -2.55 -18.98
CA TRP A 163 -3.31 -2.91 -18.06
C TRP A 163 -3.01 -2.47 -16.62
N ARG A 164 -1.74 -2.58 -16.17
CA ARG A 164 -1.30 -2.19 -14.83
C ARG A 164 -1.34 -0.68 -14.68
N TRP A 165 -0.84 0.04 -15.66
CA TRP A 165 -0.95 1.50 -15.74
C TRP A 165 -2.41 1.96 -15.71
N GLN A 166 -3.27 1.40 -16.56
CA GLN A 166 -4.71 1.74 -16.61
C GLN A 166 -5.41 1.46 -15.28
N HIS A 167 -5.07 0.36 -14.61
CA HIS A 167 -5.62 0.01 -13.31
C HIS A 167 -5.19 1.01 -12.24
N LEU A 168 -3.89 1.31 -12.15
CA LEU A 168 -3.33 2.21 -11.14
C LEU A 168 -3.77 3.66 -11.33
N GLN A 169 -3.88 4.16 -12.56
CA GLN A 169 -4.28 5.55 -12.82
C GLN A 169 -5.70 5.89 -12.36
N ARG A 170 -6.56 4.90 -12.12
CA ARG A 170 -7.92 5.15 -11.59
C ARG A 170 -7.88 5.70 -10.16
N ASP A 171 -6.95 5.20 -9.36
CA ASP A 171 -6.91 5.46 -7.93
C ASP A 171 -5.68 6.26 -7.51
N ALA A 172 -4.58 6.24 -8.28
CA ALA A 172 -3.31 6.85 -7.96
C ALA A 172 -2.99 8.05 -8.86
N LYS A 173 -2.26 9.03 -8.32
CA LYS A 173 -1.74 10.17 -9.07
C LYS A 173 -0.33 9.88 -9.55
N GLY A 174 -0.08 10.31 -10.78
CA GLY A 174 1.24 10.20 -11.40
C GLY A 174 2.24 11.13 -10.71
N LEU A 175 3.41 10.60 -10.37
CA LEU A 175 4.49 11.37 -9.75
C LEU A 175 5.72 11.40 -10.65
N GLY A 176 6.43 12.53 -10.62
CA GLY A 176 7.68 12.72 -11.34
C GLY A 176 8.63 13.68 -10.62
N LEU A 177 9.84 13.81 -11.15
CA LEU A 177 10.84 14.74 -10.61
C LEU A 177 10.46 16.19 -10.95
N PRO A 178 10.75 17.16 -10.08
CA PRO A 178 10.60 18.58 -10.42
C PRO A 178 11.58 19.01 -11.52
N VAL A 179 12.77 18.41 -11.56
CA VAL A 179 13.84 18.68 -12.53
C VAL A 179 14.28 17.39 -13.22
N LYS A 180 14.71 17.50 -14.47
CA LYS A 180 15.22 16.36 -15.24
C LYS A 180 16.48 15.78 -14.59
N ALA A 181 16.59 14.46 -14.56
CA ALA A 181 17.79 13.77 -14.11
C ALA A 181 18.06 12.51 -14.94
N ALA A 182 19.32 12.10 -15.00
CA ALA A 182 19.72 10.83 -15.60
C ALA A 182 19.35 9.63 -14.71
N ARG A 183 19.25 9.84 -13.40
CA ARG A 183 18.93 8.82 -12.41
C ARG A 183 18.20 9.42 -11.22
N ALA A 184 17.31 8.65 -10.61
CA ALA A 184 16.60 9.03 -9.40
C ALA A 184 16.60 7.89 -8.37
N TRP A 185 16.93 8.22 -7.12
CA TRP A 185 16.76 7.33 -5.97
C TRP A 185 15.48 7.75 -5.26
N VAL A 186 14.43 6.96 -5.42
CA VAL A 186 13.08 7.31 -4.98
C VAL A 186 12.77 6.59 -3.67
N ARG A 187 12.14 7.31 -2.74
CA ARG A 187 11.64 6.73 -1.49
C ARG A 187 10.24 7.26 -1.15
N TRP A 188 9.42 6.37 -0.62
CA TRP A 188 8.14 6.67 0.01
C TRP A 188 8.23 6.28 1.47
N ARG A 189 8.12 7.29 2.34
CA ARG A 189 8.02 7.07 3.79
C ARG A 189 6.55 6.98 4.15
N PHE A 190 6.18 5.90 4.83
CA PHE A 190 4.84 5.70 5.33
C PHE A 190 4.90 5.05 6.71
N ARG A 191 3.85 5.25 7.50
CA ARG A 191 3.62 4.49 8.71
C ARG A 191 2.46 3.53 8.50
N VAL A 192 2.54 2.35 9.10
CA VAL A 192 1.43 1.38 9.12
C VAL A 192 1.17 0.91 10.53
N ASP A 193 -0.09 0.99 10.95
CA ASP A 193 -0.55 0.46 12.23
C ASP A 193 -2.00 -0.04 12.13
N MET A 194 -2.68 -0.17 13.28
CA MET A 194 -4.05 -0.70 13.34
C MET A 194 -5.08 0.24 12.70
N GLU A 195 -4.78 1.53 12.56
CA GLU A 195 -5.60 2.50 11.84
C GLU A 195 -5.35 2.45 10.32
N GLY A 196 -4.27 1.78 9.90
CA GLY A 196 -3.86 1.58 8.52
C GLY A 196 -2.65 2.43 8.14
N PHE A 197 -2.63 2.92 6.91
CA PHE A 197 -1.54 3.77 6.41
C PHE A 197 -1.68 5.21 6.91
N SER A 198 -0.54 5.84 7.22
CA SER A 198 -0.44 7.28 7.49
C SER A 198 0.85 7.87 6.99
#